data_AF-D7MNI5-F1
#
_entry.id   AF-D7MNI5-F1
#
_cell.length_a   1.000
_cell.length_b   1.000
_cell.length_c   1.000
_cell.angle_alpha   90.00
_cell.angle_beta   90.00
_cell.angle_gamma   90.00
#
_symmetry.space_group_name_H-M   'P 1'
#
loop_
_entity.id
_entity.type
_entity.pdbx_description
1 polymer ?
#
loop_
_entity_poly.entity_id
_entity_poly.type
_entity_poly.pdbx_seq_one_letter_code
_entity_poly.pdbx_strand_id
1 'polypeptide(L)'
;MDFNAFSSFVNKCLDFSRENELCLHKLKLSIHQDENENHNQFCVTRWIDFVAKGKLKHLDVERFLKRKCLEVIMPVSLFVCQTLVYLRLSRVLFSTSFEESSSVSLPRLKTLRLELNVYSNETSLESLISYIPVLEDLTIVRRVGDNVKYLRVRSQTLTSLRIKFQLRRQSEYYGEVDVLVVRGYGQGGFLIDAPRLKYLNIEDERTTIKTITNLGSLNKVNLLGSFFIRGDDQDRKFFTSLSGVRDMNLSRASFLYFMNVVPLPQFCNLYQLEVGLCYFSFFDRLLMFLPSCPKLRSLILVMTCSNPYIKKCVI
;
A
#
# COMPACT_ATOMS: atom_id res chain seq x y z
N MET A 1 7.77 -19.78 22.18
CA MET A 1 8.41 -20.96 21.56
C MET A 1 9.76 -20.48 21.05
N ASP A 2 10.85 -21.19 21.36
CA ASP A 2 12.19 -20.92 20.82
C ASP A 2 12.15 -21.05 19.28
N PHE A 3 12.83 -20.15 18.55
CA PHE A 3 12.88 -20.18 17.09
C PHE A 3 13.46 -21.50 16.58
N ASN A 4 14.43 -22.10 17.26
CA ASN A 4 15.02 -23.36 16.82
C ASN A 4 14.00 -24.50 16.83
N ALA A 5 13.16 -24.56 17.87
CA ALA A 5 12.06 -25.53 17.95
C ALA A 5 11.02 -25.29 16.85
N PHE A 6 10.66 -24.03 16.60
CA PHE A 6 9.77 -23.66 15.49
C PHE A 6 10.37 -24.05 14.13
N SER A 7 11.65 -23.76 13.89
CA SER A 7 12.36 -24.08 12.67
C SER A 7 12.42 -25.59 12.42
N SER A 8 12.73 -26.37 13.46
CA SER A 8 12.71 -27.84 13.40
C SER A 8 11.32 -28.36 13.05
N PHE A 9 10.27 -27.81 13.68
CA PHE A 9 8.89 -28.16 13.38
C PHE A 9 8.53 -27.87 11.92
N VAL A 10 8.82 -26.66 11.42
CA VAL A 10 8.53 -26.29 10.02
C VAL A 10 9.27 -27.20 9.05
N ASN A 11 10.56 -27.48 9.27
CA ASN A 11 11.32 -28.40 8.42
C ASN A 11 10.68 -29.79 8.37
N LYS A 12 10.30 -30.36 9.52
CA LYS A 12 9.60 -31.65 9.59
C LYS A 12 8.27 -31.63 8.83
N CYS A 13 7.51 -30.54 8.91
CA CYS A 13 6.27 -30.41 8.14
C CYS A 13 6.52 -30.36 6.63
N LEU A 14 7.57 -29.67 6.18
CA LEU A 14 7.93 -29.62 4.76
C LEU A 14 8.44 -30.97 4.25
N ASP A 15 9.25 -31.67 5.05
CA ASP A 15 9.74 -33.01 4.72
C ASP A 15 8.57 -34.01 4.65
N PHE A 16 7.66 -33.99 5.62
CA PHE A 16 6.42 -34.78 5.60
C PHE A 16 5.57 -34.45 4.37
N SER A 17 5.46 -33.17 4.00
CA SER A 17 4.73 -32.74 2.81
C SER A 17 5.36 -33.26 1.52
N ARG A 18 6.70 -33.34 1.47
CA ARG A 18 7.44 -33.91 0.34
C ARG A 18 7.22 -35.42 0.25
N GLU A 19 7.36 -36.13 1.36
CA GLU A 19 7.25 -37.60 1.43
C GLU A 19 5.85 -38.09 1.07
N ASN A 20 4.82 -37.33 1.44
CA ASN A 20 3.41 -37.70 1.20
C ASN A 20 2.78 -36.98 0.00
N GLU A 21 3.59 -36.32 -0.84
CA GLU A 21 3.14 -35.55 -2.02
C GLU A 21 2.02 -34.52 -1.72
N LEU A 22 1.99 -34.00 -0.49
CA LEU A 22 0.98 -33.05 -0.07
C LEU A 22 1.23 -31.70 -0.76
N CYS A 23 0.19 -31.17 -1.37
CA CYS A 23 0.24 -29.87 -2.04
C CYS A 23 -0.12 -28.75 -1.06
N LEU A 24 0.89 -28.05 -0.53
CA LEU A 24 0.69 -26.85 0.29
C LEU A 24 0.19 -25.68 -0.58
N HIS A 25 -1.13 -25.51 -0.65
CA HIS A 25 -1.75 -24.44 -1.42
C HIS A 25 -1.71 -23.07 -0.73
N LYS A 26 -1.57 -23.04 0.59
CA LYS A 26 -1.56 -21.82 1.38
C LYS A 26 -0.50 -21.91 2.47
N LEU A 27 0.33 -20.87 2.56
CA LEU A 27 1.29 -20.71 3.63
C LEU A 27 1.16 -19.30 4.21
N LYS A 28 1.03 -19.22 5.54
CA LYS A 28 1.16 -17.97 6.29
C LYS A 28 2.28 -18.12 7.31
N LEU A 29 3.29 -17.27 7.21
CA LEU A 29 4.43 -17.22 8.12
C LEU A 29 4.46 -15.85 8.79
N SER A 30 4.20 -15.82 10.09
CA SER A 30 4.37 -14.63 10.93
C SER A 30 5.47 -14.92 11.93
N ILE A 31 6.61 -14.25 11.79
CA ILE A 31 7.78 -14.56 12.60
C ILE A 31 8.21 -13.30 13.37
N HIS A 32 8.09 -13.39 14.69
CA HIS A 32 8.42 -12.34 15.63
C HIS A 32 9.72 -12.70 16.31
N GLN A 33 10.70 -11.82 16.22
CA GLN A 33 12.05 -12.17 16.63
C GLN A 33 12.71 -11.08 17.46
N ASP A 34 13.41 -11.54 18.50
CA ASP A 34 14.24 -10.71 19.37
C ASP A 34 15.65 -10.51 18.80
N GLU A 35 16.33 -9.44 19.22
CA GLU A 35 17.51 -8.86 18.56
C GLU A 35 18.74 -9.80 18.43
N ASN A 36 18.76 -10.95 19.11
CA ASN A 36 19.96 -11.77 19.30
C ASN A 36 20.10 -12.99 18.35
N GLU A 37 19.20 -13.18 17.38
CA GLU A 37 19.15 -14.42 16.59
C GLU A 37 19.29 -14.16 15.07
N ASN A 38 20.48 -13.73 14.63
CA ASN A 38 20.74 -13.39 13.21
C ASN A 38 20.84 -14.58 12.24
N HIS A 39 20.69 -15.83 12.68
CA HIS A 39 20.89 -17.03 11.84
C HIS A 39 19.66 -17.45 11.00
N ASN A 40 18.56 -16.69 11.06
CA ASN A 40 17.23 -17.20 10.75
C ASN A 40 16.69 -16.80 9.36
N GLN A 41 17.45 -16.00 8.61
CA GLN A 41 17.13 -15.60 7.24
C GLN A 41 17.13 -16.79 6.28
N PHE A 42 18.16 -17.63 6.35
CA PHE A 42 18.33 -18.77 5.42
C PHE A 42 17.21 -19.79 5.53
N CYS A 43 16.68 -20.03 6.74
CA CYS A 43 15.56 -20.95 6.94
C CYS A 43 14.30 -20.49 6.20
N VAL A 44 13.93 -19.22 6.32
CA VAL A 44 12.72 -18.69 5.65
C VAL A 44 12.86 -18.69 4.15
N THR A 45 13.99 -18.25 3.62
CA THR A 45 14.24 -18.31 2.17
C THR A 45 14.11 -19.74 1.66
N ARG A 46 14.65 -20.72 2.39
CA ARG A 46 14.53 -22.15 2.04
C ARG A 46 13.09 -22.67 2.11
N TRP A 47 12.32 -22.29 3.13
CA TRP A 47 10.92 -22.69 3.26
C TRP A 47 10.06 -22.13 2.13
N ILE A 48 10.25 -20.84 1.81
CA ILE A 48 9.54 -20.20 0.70
C ILE A 48 9.95 -20.85 -0.63
N ASP A 49 11.24 -21.12 -0.83
CA ASP A 49 11.73 -21.77 -2.05
C ASP A 49 11.10 -23.15 -2.26
N PHE A 50 11.00 -23.93 -1.18
CA PHE A 50 10.34 -25.23 -1.20
C PHE A 50 8.87 -25.11 -1.62
N VAL A 51 8.09 -24.23 -0.97
CA VAL A 51 6.65 -24.15 -1.27
C VAL A 51 6.38 -23.50 -2.63
N ALA A 52 7.21 -22.55 -3.06
CA ALA A 52 7.05 -21.86 -4.34
C ALA A 52 7.28 -22.79 -5.55
N LYS A 53 8.15 -23.79 -5.41
CA LYS A 53 8.35 -24.86 -6.40
C LYS A 53 7.19 -25.86 -6.46
N GLY A 54 6.31 -25.86 -5.44
CA GLY A 54 5.10 -26.66 -5.39
C GLY A 54 3.90 -25.97 -6.05
N LYS A 55 2.68 -26.39 -5.67
CA LYS A 55 1.40 -25.84 -6.17
C LYS A 55 0.85 -24.72 -5.27
N LEU A 56 1.72 -23.82 -4.79
CA LEU A 56 1.35 -22.74 -3.88
C LEU A 56 0.42 -21.73 -4.55
N LYS A 57 -0.72 -21.43 -3.92
CA LYS A 57 -1.71 -20.45 -4.40
C LYS A 57 -1.75 -19.18 -3.55
N HIS A 58 -1.46 -19.28 -2.26
CA HIS A 58 -1.54 -18.16 -1.32
C HIS A 58 -0.30 -18.13 -0.43
N LEU A 59 0.45 -17.03 -0.47
CA LEU A 59 1.57 -16.78 0.42
C LEU A 59 1.36 -15.49 1.20
N ASP A 60 1.53 -15.56 2.52
CA ASP A 60 1.57 -14.40 3.42
C ASP A 60 2.80 -14.53 4.32
N VAL A 61 3.76 -13.61 4.16
CA VAL A 61 4.99 -13.59 4.95
C VAL A 61 5.07 -12.25 5.68
N GLU A 62 5.23 -12.33 6.99
CA GLU A 62 5.37 -11.19 7.87
C GLU A 62 6.47 -11.40 8.88
N ARG A 63 7.33 -10.40 9.01
CA ARG A 63 8.50 -10.43 9.87
C ARG A 63 8.51 -9.24 10.82
N PHE A 64 8.44 -9.49 12.11
CA PHE A 64 8.60 -8.44 13.12
C PHE A 64 10.01 -8.49 13.71
N LEU A 65 10.75 -7.39 13.50
CA LEU A 65 12.12 -7.21 13.98
C LEU A 65 12.17 -5.93 14.83
N LYS A 66 12.73 -6.02 16.04
CA LYS A 66 12.78 -4.90 17.00
C LYS A 66 13.68 -3.75 16.54
N ARG A 67 14.75 -4.01 15.77
CA ARG A 67 15.64 -2.99 15.18
C ARG A 67 16.25 -3.41 13.82
N LYS A 68 17.05 -2.51 13.22
CA LYS A 68 17.70 -2.48 11.88
C LYS A 68 18.48 -3.75 11.45
N CYS A 69 17.92 -4.94 11.53
CA CYS A 69 18.63 -6.17 11.16
C CYS A 69 17.96 -6.88 9.99
N LEU A 70 18.79 -7.16 8.98
CA LEU A 70 18.72 -8.21 7.96
C LEU A 70 17.32 -8.62 7.52
N GLU A 71 16.88 -7.96 6.46
CA GLU A 71 15.65 -8.29 5.78
C GLU A 71 15.83 -9.58 4.96
N VAL A 72 14.82 -10.47 5.03
CA VAL A 72 14.85 -11.76 4.33
C VAL A 72 14.81 -11.52 2.82
N ILE A 73 15.73 -12.15 2.10
CA ILE A 73 15.74 -12.17 0.64
C ILE A 73 14.72 -13.21 0.18
N MET A 74 13.75 -12.77 -0.62
CA MET A 74 12.79 -13.67 -1.25
C MET A 74 13.47 -14.48 -2.37
N PRO A 75 13.25 -15.80 -2.43
CA PRO A 75 13.85 -16.64 -3.45
C PRO A 75 13.23 -16.37 -4.83
N VAL A 76 14.02 -16.49 -5.90
CA VAL A 76 13.56 -16.29 -7.30
C VAL A 76 12.39 -17.21 -7.67
N SER A 77 12.36 -18.43 -7.11
CA SER A 77 11.27 -19.40 -7.31
C SER A 77 9.89 -18.84 -6.96
N LEU A 78 9.82 -17.91 -6.01
CA LEU A 78 8.57 -17.23 -5.67
C LEU A 78 8.02 -16.42 -6.85
N PHE A 79 8.90 -15.73 -7.58
CA PHE A 79 8.54 -14.81 -8.66
C PHE A 79 8.31 -15.50 -10.02
N VAL A 80 8.52 -16.82 -10.09
CA VAL A 80 8.18 -17.66 -11.26
C VAL A 80 7.06 -18.66 -10.94
N CYS A 81 6.47 -18.58 -9.74
CA CYS A 81 5.44 -19.51 -9.28
C CYS A 81 4.14 -19.37 -10.10
N GLN A 82 3.90 -20.32 -11.00
CA GLN A 82 2.79 -20.29 -11.96
C GLN A 82 1.39 -20.44 -11.33
N THR A 83 1.32 -20.94 -10.09
CA THR A 83 0.06 -21.21 -9.39
C THR A 83 -0.35 -20.12 -8.41
N LEU A 84 0.53 -19.15 -8.11
CA LEU A 84 0.33 -18.14 -7.08
C LEU A 84 -0.78 -17.16 -7.48
N VAL A 85 -1.80 -17.01 -6.63
CA VAL A 85 -2.97 -16.13 -6.82
C VAL A 85 -2.97 -14.95 -5.86
N TYR A 86 -2.43 -15.14 -4.65
CA TYR A 86 -2.31 -14.12 -3.61
C TYR A 86 -0.89 -14.11 -3.04
N LEU A 87 -0.31 -12.91 -2.91
CA LEU A 87 0.99 -12.69 -2.29
C LEU A 87 0.91 -11.48 -1.35
N ARG A 88 1.22 -11.71 -0.07
CA ARG A 88 1.55 -10.66 0.89
C ARG A 88 2.98 -10.84 1.38
N LEU A 89 3.77 -9.78 1.24
CA LEU A 89 5.14 -9.69 1.73
C LEU A 89 5.27 -8.45 2.61
N SER A 90 5.57 -8.68 3.89
CA SER A 90 5.68 -7.64 4.90
C SER A 90 7.04 -7.66 5.58
N ARG A 91 7.74 -6.52 5.52
CA ARG A 91 9.06 -6.27 6.15
C ARG A 91 10.16 -7.20 5.61
N VAL A 92 10.24 -7.32 4.28
CA VAL A 92 11.24 -8.14 3.56
C VAL A 92 12.10 -7.30 2.61
N LEU A 93 13.22 -7.88 2.14
CA LEU A 93 14.13 -7.25 1.18
C LEU A 93 13.82 -7.73 -0.23
N PHE A 94 13.58 -6.78 -1.14
CA PHE A 94 13.60 -7.05 -2.57
C PHE A 94 15.01 -6.85 -3.10
N SER A 95 15.75 -7.95 -3.25
CA SER A 95 17.06 -7.99 -3.88
C SER A 95 16.93 -7.93 -5.41
N THR A 96 17.89 -7.33 -6.11
CA THR A 96 17.99 -7.29 -7.58
C THR A 96 18.12 -8.65 -8.25
N SER A 97 18.34 -9.74 -7.49
CA SER A 97 18.58 -11.07 -8.05
C SER A 97 17.45 -11.62 -8.93
N PHE A 98 16.21 -11.16 -8.74
CA PHE A 98 15.12 -11.54 -9.65
C PHE A 98 15.17 -10.77 -10.99
N GLU A 99 15.80 -9.59 -11.05
CA GLU A 99 15.89 -8.79 -12.29
C GLU A 99 16.83 -9.42 -13.32
N GLU A 100 17.83 -10.18 -12.87
CA GLU A 100 18.75 -10.93 -13.73
C GLU A 100 18.07 -12.12 -14.42
N SER A 101 16.92 -12.55 -13.91
CA SER A 101 16.14 -13.67 -14.46
C SER A 101 15.15 -13.16 -15.49
N SER A 102 15.43 -13.38 -16.78
CA SER A 102 14.56 -13.00 -17.90
C SER A 102 13.19 -13.71 -17.92
N SER A 103 12.93 -14.59 -16.96
CA SER A 103 11.74 -15.45 -16.87
C SER A 103 10.75 -15.09 -15.75
N VAL A 104 10.95 -13.96 -15.05
CA VAL A 104 10.04 -13.54 -13.97
C VAL A 104 8.63 -13.29 -14.52
N SER A 105 7.67 -14.06 -14.03
CA SER A 105 6.26 -13.95 -14.42
C SER A 105 5.36 -14.64 -13.40
N LEU A 106 4.32 -13.93 -12.97
CA LEU A 106 3.31 -14.42 -12.03
C LEU A 106 1.93 -14.41 -12.69
N PRO A 107 1.66 -15.35 -13.62
CA PRO A 107 0.54 -15.25 -14.56
C PRO A 107 -0.85 -15.44 -13.94
N ARG A 108 -0.92 -15.88 -12.69
CA ARG A 108 -2.19 -16.08 -11.95
C ARG A 108 -2.35 -15.14 -10.77
N LEU A 109 -1.37 -14.28 -10.48
CA LEU A 109 -1.37 -13.45 -9.29
C LEU A 109 -2.34 -12.28 -9.46
N LYS A 110 -3.42 -12.31 -8.69
CA LYS A 110 -4.49 -11.29 -8.74
C LYS A 110 -4.36 -10.25 -7.64
N THR A 111 -3.79 -10.64 -6.50
CA THR A 111 -3.66 -9.76 -5.33
C THR A 111 -2.23 -9.72 -4.84
N LEU A 112 -1.66 -8.51 -4.81
CA LEU A 112 -0.31 -8.26 -4.30
C LEU A 112 -0.37 -7.24 -3.16
N ARG A 113 0.20 -7.59 -2.01
CA ARG A 113 0.37 -6.71 -0.86
C ARG A 113 1.85 -6.61 -0.49
N LEU A 114 2.39 -5.42 -0.58
CA LEU A 114 3.77 -5.11 -0.24
C LEU A 114 3.77 -4.13 0.93
N GLU A 115 4.22 -4.57 2.10
CA GLU A 115 4.06 -3.82 3.32
C GLU A 115 5.40 -3.61 4.02
N LEU A 116 5.83 -2.36 4.18
CA LEU A 116 7.02 -1.99 4.94
C LEU A 116 8.31 -2.69 4.48
N ASN A 117 8.41 -2.98 3.19
CA ASN A 117 9.56 -3.61 2.55
C ASN A 117 10.65 -2.58 2.24
N VAL A 118 11.89 -3.04 1.99
CA VAL A 118 12.93 -2.22 1.35
C VAL A 118 13.22 -2.79 -0.02
N TYR A 119 13.40 -1.89 -0.96
CA TYR A 119 13.67 -2.21 -2.34
C TYR A 119 15.13 -1.91 -2.67
N SER A 120 15.68 -2.61 -3.64
CA SER A 120 17.02 -2.30 -4.13
C SER A 120 17.06 -0.93 -4.81
N ASN A 121 16.02 -0.61 -5.59
CA ASN A 121 15.83 0.68 -6.25
C ASN A 121 14.36 0.86 -6.66
N GLU A 122 14.03 2.01 -7.27
CA GLU A 122 12.68 2.31 -7.78
C GLU A 122 12.25 1.39 -8.94
N THR A 123 13.19 1.04 -9.81
CA THR A 123 12.93 0.21 -10.99
C THR A 123 12.56 -1.22 -10.60
N SER A 124 13.08 -1.76 -9.50
CA SER A 124 12.75 -3.10 -9.00
C SER A 124 11.27 -3.27 -8.70
N LEU A 125 10.68 -2.28 -8.03
CA LEU A 125 9.26 -2.32 -7.68
C LEU A 125 8.39 -2.14 -8.93
N GLU A 126 8.77 -1.24 -9.83
CA GLU A 126 8.05 -1.04 -11.09
C GLU A 126 8.06 -2.31 -11.96
N SER A 127 9.23 -2.92 -12.14
CA SER A 127 9.39 -4.16 -12.90
C SER A 127 8.59 -5.32 -12.28
N LEU A 128 8.60 -5.46 -10.95
CA LEU A 128 7.80 -6.48 -10.28
C LEU A 128 6.30 -6.34 -10.62
N ILE A 129 5.77 -5.11 -10.62
CA ILE A 129 4.36 -4.85 -10.95
C ILE A 129 4.08 -5.19 -12.41
N SER A 130 5.00 -4.87 -13.33
CA SER A 130 4.82 -5.14 -14.76
C SER A 130 4.87 -6.63 -15.11
N TYR A 131 5.57 -7.45 -14.32
CA TYR A 131 5.64 -8.91 -14.48
C TYR A 131 4.36 -9.67 -14.03
N ILE A 132 3.32 -8.96 -13.57
CA ILE A 132 2.07 -9.55 -13.10
C ILE A 132 0.94 -9.18 -14.05
N PRO A 133 0.69 -9.97 -15.11
CA PRO A 133 -0.22 -9.58 -16.20
C PRO A 133 -1.69 -9.51 -15.77
N VAL A 134 -2.08 -10.19 -14.69
CA VAL A 134 -3.48 -10.31 -14.23
C VAL A 134 -3.74 -9.64 -12.88
N LEU A 135 -2.90 -8.68 -12.48
CA LEU A 135 -3.00 -8.00 -11.19
C LEU A 135 -4.32 -7.19 -11.09
N GLU A 136 -5.18 -7.53 -10.15
CA GLU A 136 -6.49 -6.87 -9.95
C GLU A 136 -6.48 -5.92 -8.73
N ASP A 137 -5.75 -6.28 -7.67
CA ASP A 137 -5.69 -5.56 -6.39
C ASP A 137 -4.23 -5.42 -5.89
N LEU A 138 -3.77 -4.17 -5.72
CA LEU A 138 -2.43 -3.82 -5.28
C LEU A 138 -2.49 -2.98 -4.02
N THR A 139 -1.80 -3.41 -2.97
CA THR A 139 -1.56 -2.62 -1.76
C THR A 139 -0.07 -2.40 -1.55
N ILE A 140 0.35 -1.15 -1.39
CA ILE A 140 1.71 -0.75 -1.06
C ILE A 140 1.68 0.09 0.21
N VAL A 141 2.22 -0.44 1.30
CA VAL A 141 2.46 0.31 2.54
C VAL A 141 3.95 0.63 2.60
N ARG A 142 4.31 1.88 2.40
CA ARG A 142 5.68 2.35 2.36
C ARG A 142 6.21 2.63 3.75
N ARG A 143 7.50 2.36 3.95
CA ARG A 143 8.23 2.71 5.18
C ARG A 143 9.26 3.79 4.90
N VAL A 144 9.66 4.50 5.95
CA VAL A 144 10.79 5.42 5.88
C VAL A 144 12.06 4.64 5.53
N GLY A 145 12.79 5.10 4.50
CA GLY A 145 14.04 4.49 4.04
C GLY A 145 13.86 3.22 3.19
N ASP A 146 12.78 3.09 2.41
CA ASP A 146 12.53 1.95 1.51
C ASP A 146 13.25 2.03 0.14
N ASN A 147 14.13 3.01 -0.07
CA ASN A 147 14.87 3.32 -1.30
C ASN A 147 14.03 3.68 -2.54
N VAL A 148 12.72 3.90 -2.40
CA VAL A 148 11.84 4.29 -3.53
C VAL A 148 11.51 5.78 -3.44
N LYS A 149 12.14 6.67 -4.20
CA LYS A 149 11.76 8.10 -4.16
C LYS A 149 10.50 8.36 -4.99
N TYR A 150 10.42 7.74 -6.17
CA TYR A 150 9.29 7.81 -7.09
C TYR A 150 8.64 6.43 -7.31
N LEU A 151 7.43 6.26 -6.81
CA LEU A 151 6.63 5.06 -7.02
C LEU A 151 5.97 5.11 -8.41
N ARG A 152 6.27 4.15 -9.28
CA ARG A 152 5.61 4.02 -10.59
C ARG A 152 4.73 2.78 -10.60
N VAL A 153 3.43 2.97 -10.74
CA VAL A 153 2.46 1.88 -10.84
C VAL A 153 1.91 1.90 -12.26
N ARG A 154 2.35 0.94 -13.07
CA ARG A 154 1.87 0.73 -14.44
C ARG A 154 1.22 -0.63 -14.56
N SER A 155 -0.08 -0.68 -14.80
CA SER A 155 -0.80 -1.95 -14.96
C SER A 155 -2.07 -1.79 -15.78
N GLN A 156 -2.26 -2.65 -16.77
CA GLN A 156 -3.43 -2.65 -17.64
C GLN A 156 -4.64 -3.39 -17.05
N THR A 157 -4.45 -4.14 -15.96
CA THR A 157 -5.47 -5.00 -15.34
C THR A 157 -5.90 -4.52 -13.95
N LEU A 158 -5.13 -3.62 -13.33
CA LEU A 158 -5.39 -3.17 -11.97
C LEU A 158 -6.73 -2.46 -11.82
N THR A 159 -7.53 -2.90 -10.85
CA THR A 159 -8.85 -2.34 -10.54
C THR A 159 -8.92 -1.67 -9.17
N SER A 160 -8.05 -2.06 -8.24
CA SER A 160 -7.95 -1.51 -6.88
C SER A 160 -6.49 -1.20 -6.55
N LEU A 161 -6.23 0.02 -6.08
CA LEU A 161 -4.91 0.46 -5.63
C LEU A 161 -5.01 1.12 -4.26
N ARG A 162 -4.22 0.62 -3.31
CA ARG A 162 -4.00 1.25 -2.01
C ARG A 162 -2.53 1.62 -1.85
N ILE A 163 -2.27 2.90 -1.61
CA ILE A 163 -0.94 3.43 -1.26
C ILE A 163 -1.05 4.02 0.14
N LYS A 164 -0.18 3.59 1.05
CA LYS A 164 -0.10 4.13 2.40
C LYS A 164 1.33 4.46 2.75
N PHE A 165 1.56 5.57 3.45
CA PHE A 165 2.86 5.84 4.06
C PHE A 165 2.80 5.62 5.56
N GLN A 166 3.67 4.76 6.11
CA GLN A 166 3.66 4.48 7.54
C GLN A 166 4.32 5.62 8.33
N LEU A 167 3.51 6.42 9.03
CA LEU A 167 3.95 7.61 9.77
C LEU A 167 4.56 7.32 11.15
N ARG A 168 4.27 6.15 11.72
CA ARG A 168 4.63 5.79 13.09
C ARG A 168 5.56 4.60 13.06
N ARG A 169 6.72 4.72 13.72
CA ARG A 169 7.39 3.51 14.24
C ARG A 169 6.44 2.94 15.28
N GLN A 170 5.93 1.74 15.03
CA GLN A 170 5.24 0.97 16.04
C GLN A 170 6.33 0.45 16.98
N SER A 171 6.73 1.26 17.96
CA SER A 171 7.36 0.77 19.17
C SER A 171 6.22 0.26 20.04
N GLU A 172 6.00 -1.05 20.10
CA GLU A 172 4.98 -1.63 20.98
C GLU A 172 5.40 -1.66 22.45
N TYR A 173 6.61 -1.20 22.78
CA TYR A 173 7.20 -1.37 24.11
C TYR A 173 7.49 -0.09 24.90
N TYR A 174 7.52 1.07 24.23
CA TYR A 174 7.53 2.37 24.90
C TYR A 174 6.35 3.16 24.36
N GLY A 175 5.49 3.64 25.25
CA GLY A 175 4.34 4.50 24.91
C GLY A 175 4.70 5.82 24.21
N GLU A 176 5.95 6.01 23.82
CA GLU A 176 6.40 7.06 22.94
C GLU A 176 6.19 6.67 21.47
N VAL A 177 5.12 7.23 20.90
CA VAL A 177 4.96 7.33 19.46
C VAL A 177 6.00 8.31 18.96
N ASP A 178 7.14 7.78 18.51
CA ASP A 178 8.16 8.57 17.82
C ASP A 178 7.57 8.96 16.45
N VAL A 179 6.87 10.10 16.40
CA VAL A 179 6.44 10.69 15.13
C VAL A 179 7.73 11.07 14.44
N LEU A 180 8.09 10.30 13.41
CA LEU A 180 9.25 10.58 12.60
C LEU A 180 9.02 11.91 11.87
N VAL A 181 9.40 13.02 12.50
CA VAL A 181 9.59 14.33 11.85
C VAL A 181 10.94 14.24 11.15
N VAL A 182 11.02 13.41 10.11
CA VAL A 182 12.26 13.33 9.32
C VAL A 182 12.31 14.56 8.43
N ARG A 183 13.17 15.52 8.81
CA ARG A 183 13.54 16.66 7.96
C ARG A 183 14.07 16.10 6.62
N GLY A 184 13.49 16.53 5.51
CA GLY A 184 13.88 16.11 4.14
C GLY A 184 12.82 15.33 3.36
N TYR A 185 11.74 14.87 3.99
CA TYR A 185 10.64 14.19 3.29
C TYR A 185 9.62 15.19 2.74
N GLY A 186 9.91 15.57 1.49
CA GLY A 186 9.04 16.26 0.53
C GLY A 186 9.58 16.11 -0.89
N GLN A 187 10.57 15.23 -1.10
CA GLN A 187 11.13 14.96 -2.41
C GLN A 187 10.72 13.55 -2.83
N GLY A 188 10.13 13.42 -4.02
CA GLY A 188 9.59 12.16 -4.51
C GLY A 188 8.16 12.30 -4.98
N GLY A 189 7.56 11.18 -5.34
CA GLY A 189 6.22 11.18 -5.91
C GLY A 189 5.68 9.81 -6.20
N PHE A 190 4.49 9.79 -6.80
CA PHE A 190 4.00 8.63 -7.51
C PHE A 190 3.47 9.00 -8.89
N LEU A 191 3.58 8.04 -9.80
CA LEU A 191 2.91 8.02 -11.09
C LEU A 191 2.05 6.77 -11.14
N ILE A 192 0.75 6.96 -11.36
CA ILE A 192 -0.20 5.87 -11.55
C ILE A 192 -0.70 5.92 -12.99
N ASP A 193 -0.45 4.85 -13.72
CA ASP A 193 -0.97 4.61 -15.06
C ASP A 193 -1.70 3.25 -15.07
N ALA A 194 -3.01 3.31 -14.81
CA ALA A 194 -3.86 2.15 -14.67
C ALA A 194 -5.25 2.42 -15.25
N PRO A 195 -5.48 2.18 -16.55
CA PRO A 195 -6.71 2.60 -17.23
C PRO A 195 -8.00 1.93 -16.74
N ARG A 196 -7.88 0.77 -16.07
CA ARG A 196 -9.01 0.01 -15.50
C ARG A 196 -9.21 0.26 -14.00
N LEU A 197 -8.46 1.18 -13.40
CA LEU A 197 -8.53 1.45 -11.98
C LEU A 197 -9.92 2.00 -11.60
N LYS A 198 -10.61 1.31 -10.69
CA LYS A 198 -11.95 1.67 -10.20
C LYS A 198 -11.91 2.27 -8.80
N TYR A 199 -10.95 1.81 -7.98
CA TYR A 199 -10.82 2.19 -6.58
C TYR A 199 -9.39 2.65 -6.29
N LEU A 200 -9.25 3.87 -5.78
CA LEU A 200 -7.98 4.43 -5.34
C LEU A 200 -8.07 4.83 -3.87
N ASN A 201 -7.16 4.32 -3.04
CA ASN A 201 -7.01 4.73 -1.66
C ASN A 201 -5.59 5.21 -1.41
N ILE A 202 -5.44 6.48 -1.03
CA ILE A 202 -4.16 7.07 -0.67
C ILE A 202 -4.23 7.51 0.79
N GLU A 203 -3.34 6.99 1.63
CA GLU A 203 -3.34 7.25 3.07
C GLU A 203 -1.96 7.77 3.50
N ASP A 204 -1.96 8.86 4.27
CA ASP A 204 -0.73 9.41 4.87
C ASP A 204 0.34 9.82 3.84
N GLU A 205 -0.07 10.23 2.64
CA GLU A 205 0.82 10.61 1.54
C GLU A 205 1.60 11.91 1.80
N ARG A 206 2.92 11.85 1.65
CA ARG A 206 3.85 12.97 1.95
C ARG A 206 4.76 13.35 0.79
N THR A 207 4.72 12.61 -0.30
CA THR A 207 5.46 12.95 -1.51
C THR A 207 4.86 14.17 -2.18
N THR A 208 5.65 14.82 -3.03
CA THR A 208 5.25 16.09 -3.62
C THR A 208 4.68 15.96 -5.01
N ILE A 209 5.23 15.07 -5.82
CA ILE A 209 4.79 14.87 -7.19
C ILE A 209 3.72 13.79 -7.20
N LYS A 210 2.51 14.12 -7.64
CA LYS A 210 1.40 13.17 -7.70
C LYS A 210 0.79 13.24 -9.09
N THR A 211 1.08 12.22 -9.89
CA THR A 211 0.59 12.16 -11.26
C THR A 211 -0.28 10.94 -11.40
N ILE A 212 -1.51 11.13 -11.88
CA ILE A 212 -2.37 10.04 -12.28
C ILE A 212 -2.83 10.27 -13.70
N THR A 213 -2.64 9.26 -14.54
CA THR A 213 -3.08 9.27 -15.94
C THR A 213 -4.13 8.19 -16.16
N ASN A 214 -4.95 8.36 -17.20
CA ASN A 214 -5.91 7.35 -17.66
C ASN A 214 -7.02 6.97 -16.63
N LEU A 215 -7.55 7.94 -15.89
CA LEU A 215 -8.60 7.70 -14.87
C LEU A 215 -10.03 7.55 -15.41
N GLY A 216 -10.22 7.24 -16.69
CA GLY A 216 -11.56 7.12 -17.28
C GLY A 216 -12.47 6.11 -16.58
N SER A 217 -11.90 5.13 -15.88
CA SER A 217 -12.64 4.10 -15.12
C SER A 217 -12.76 4.36 -13.62
N LEU A 218 -12.13 5.43 -13.09
CA LEU A 218 -12.05 5.65 -11.65
C LEU A 218 -13.39 6.08 -11.07
N ASN A 219 -13.96 5.23 -10.23
CA ASN A 219 -15.28 5.44 -9.65
C ASN A 219 -15.19 6.02 -8.24
N LYS A 220 -14.24 5.51 -7.44
CA LYS A 220 -14.09 5.89 -6.03
C LYS A 220 -12.67 6.24 -5.66
N VAL A 221 -12.51 7.36 -4.95
CA VAL A 221 -11.22 7.80 -4.38
C VAL A 221 -11.35 8.10 -2.89
N ASN A 222 -10.39 7.61 -2.11
CA ASN A 222 -10.22 7.95 -0.71
C ASN A 222 -8.85 8.62 -0.52
N LEU A 223 -8.83 9.83 0.04
CA LEU A 223 -7.62 10.55 0.42
C LEU A 223 -7.61 10.68 1.95
N LEU A 224 -6.95 9.76 2.62
CA LEU A 224 -7.02 9.55 4.06
C LEU A 224 -5.72 9.98 4.77
N GLY A 225 -5.81 10.16 6.10
CA GLY A 225 -4.63 10.50 6.90
C GLY A 225 -4.06 11.88 6.59
N SER A 226 -2.75 12.07 6.78
CA SER A 226 -2.06 13.31 6.41
C SER A 226 -1.77 13.36 4.91
N PHE A 227 -2.14 14.42 4.21
CA PHE A 227 -1.90 14.54 2.77
C PHE A 227 -1.11 15.81 2.48
N PHE A 228 0.16 15.70 2.06
CA PHE A 228 0.99 16.88 1.79
C PHE A 228 0.70 17.48 0.41
N ILE A 229 0.60 18.80 0.34
CA ILE A 229 0.33 19.58 -0.89
C ILE A 229 1.29 20.76 -0.90
N ARG A 230 1.91 21.05 -2.05
CA ARG A 230 2.79 22.21 -2.24
C ARG A 230 2.01 23.50 -2.43
N GLY A 231 0.79 23.40 -2.95
CA GLY A 231 -0.03 24.54 -3.36
C GLY A 231 0.33 25.04 -4.75
N ASP A 232 0.93 24.19 -5.59
CA ASP A 232 1.35 24.52 -6.94
C ASP A 232 0.44 23.89 -8.02
N ASP A 233 0.77 24.15 -9.27
CA ASP A 233 0.03 23.65 -10.44
C ASP A 233 -0.04 22.12 -10.52
N GLN A 234 0.88 21.37 -9.90
CA GLN A 234 0.85 19.90 -9.90
C GLN A 234 -0.26 19.38 -9.00
N ASP A 235 -0.45 20.00 -7.83
CA ASP A 235 -1.55 19.65 -6.94
C ASP A 235 -2.90 19.93 -7.61
N ARG A 236 -3.01 21.06 -8.33
CA ARG A 236 -4.21 21.36 -9.14
C ARG A 236 -4.46 20.26 -10.18
N LYS A 237 -3.44 19.89 -10.97
CA LYS A 237 -3.54 18.81 -11.97
C LYS A 237 -3.97 17.49 -11.34
N PHE A 238 -3.43 17.16 -10.18
CA PHE A 238 -3.81 15.96 -9.43
C PHE A 238 -5.29 15.96 -9.08
N PHE A 239 -5.82 16.99 -8.44
CA PHE A 239 -7.25 17.01 -8.08
C PHE A 239 -8.16 17.12 -9.30
N THR A 240 -7.77 17.87 -10.33
CA THR A 240 -8.52 17.91 -11.59
C THR A 240 -8.60 16.53 -12.23
N SER A 241 -7.55 15.70 -12.13
CA SER A 241 -7.59 14.32 -12.63
C SER A 241 -8.65 13.45 -11.92
N LEU A 242 -9.05 13.82 -10.71
CA LEU A 242 -10.08 13.13 -9.92
C LEU A 242 -11.51 13.63 -10.21
N SER A 243 -11.70 14.64 -11.07
CA SER A 243 -13.01 15.26 -11.34
C SER A 243 -14.10 14.29 -11.84
N GLY A 244 -13.70 13.17 -12.44
CA GLY A 244 -14.61 12.15 -12.98
C GLY A 244 -15.22 11.19 -11.95
N VAL A 245 -14.74 11.19 -10.70
CA VAL A 245 -15.16 10.21 -9.68
C VAL A 245 -16.61 10.40 -9.23
N ARG A 246 -17.24 9.31 -8.84
CA ARG A 246 -18.60 9.29 -8.27
C ARG A 246 -18.59 9.36 -6.75
N ASP A 247 -17.65 8.69 -6.11
CA ASP A 247 -17.57 8.60 -4.65
C ASP A 247 -16.22 9.13 -4.17
N MET A 248 -16.23 10.12 -3.28
CA MET A 248 -15.01 10.71 -2.74
C MET A 248 -15.03 10.69 -1.21
N ASN A 249 -13.95 10.24 -0.57
CA ASN A 249 -13.74 10.36 0.87
C ASN A 249 -12.47 11.18 1.14
N LEU A 250 -12.60 12.25 1.91
CA LEU A 250 -11.50 13.11 2.33
C LEU A 250 -11.37 13.09 3.85
N SER A 251 -10.18 12.75 4.36
CA SER A 251 -9.86 13.03 5.76
C SER A 251 -9.88 14.53 6.01
N ARG A 252 -9.92 14.92 7.28
CA ARG A 252 -9.77 16.32 7.68
C ARG A 252 -8.55 16.98 7.05
N ALA A 253 -7.39 16.35 7.11
CA ALA A 253 -6.18 16.97 6.57
C ALA A 253 -6.30 17.12 5.04
N SER A 254 -6.70 16.07 4.33
CA SER A 254 -6.87 16.09 2.87
C SER A 254 -7.87 17.17 2.42
N PHE A 255 -8.99 17.31 3.12
CA PHE A 255 -10.00 18.32 2.83
C PHE A 255 -9.46 19.75 2.96
N LEU A 256 -8.68 20.04 4.01
CA LEU A 256 -8.09 21.36 4.20
C LEU A 256 -7.16 21.75 3.06
N TYR A 257 -6.33 20.81 2.60
CA TYR A 257 -5.43 21.08 1.50
C TYR A 257 -6.15 21.17 0.16
N PHE A 258 -7.16 20.32 -0.06
CA PHE A 258 -8.01 20.39 -1.24
C PHE A 258 -8.66 21.77 -1.40
N MET A 259 -9.17 22.35 -0.31
CA MET A 259 -9.79 23.68 -0.31
C MET A 259 -8.83 24.85 -0.55
N ASN A 260 -7.52 24.61 -0.58
CA ASN A 260 -6.52 25.63 -0.93
C ASN A 260 -6.14 25.59 -2.41
N VAL A 261 -6.69 24.65 -3.19
CA VAL A 261 -6.44 24.55 -4.63
C VAL A 261 -7.34 25.55 -5.36
N VAL A 262 -6.73 26.48 -6.10
CA VAL A 262 -7.44 27.53 -6.84
C VAL A 262 -7.04 27.49 -8.33
N PRO A 263 -8.01 27.51 -9.27
CA PRO A 263 -9.45 27.33 -9.05
C PRO A 263 -9.78 25.91 -8.58
N LEU A 264 -10.88 25.75 -7.83
CA LEU A 264 -11.38 24.44 -7.42
C LEU A 264 -11.86 23.65 -8.64
N PRO A 265 -11.50 22.36 -8.78
CA PRO A 265 -12.01 21.53 -9.86
C PRO A 265 -13.51 21.31 -9.75
N GLN A 266 -14.18 21.18 -10.89
CA GLN A 266 -15.58 20.76 -10.94
C GLN A 266 -15.69 19.24 -10.85
N PHE A 267 -16.62 18.75 -10.02
CA PHE A 267 -16.87 17.33 -9.78
C PHE A 267 -18.28 16.98 -10.27
N CYS A 268 -18.49 17.09 -11.58
CA CYS A 268 -19.81 16.96 -12.20
C CYS A 268 -20.44 15.56 -12.08
N ASN A 269 -19.67 14.54 -11.71
CA ASN A 269 -20.15 13.16 -11.54
C ASN A 269 -20.21 12.72 -10.07
N LEU A 270 -19.78 13.56 -9.14
CA LEU A 270 -19.72 13.21 -7.72
C LEU A 270 -21.14 13.07 -7.16
N TYR A 271 -21.45 11.87 -6.69
CA TYR A 271 -22.72 11.47 -6.10
C TYR A 271 -22.63 11.44 -4.58
N GLN A 272 -21.52 10.92 -4.04
CA GLN A 272 -21.29 10.83 -2.61
C GLN A 272 -19.97 11.49 -2.22
N LEU A 273 -20.03 12.37 -1.22
CA LEU A 273 -18.88 13.02 -0.63
C LEU A 273 -18.86 12.72 0.88
N GLU A 274 -17.78 12.10 1.35
CA GLU A 274 -17.50 11.92 2.77
C GLU A 274 -16.34 12.84 3.18
N VAL A 275 -16.53 13.63 4.23
CA VAL A 275 -15.53 14.59 4.72
C VAL A 275 -15.36 14.48 6.24
N GLY A 276 -14.11 14.32 6.67
CA GLY A 276 -13.74 14.48 8.07
C GLY A 276 -13.62 15.94 8.49
N LEU A 277 -14.28 16.36 9.57
CA LEU A 277 -14.27 17.74 10.08
C LEU A 277 -13.95 17.78 11.59
N CYS A 278 -13.31 18.86 12.06
CA CYS A 278 -13.04 19.10 13.50
C CYS A 278 -13.65 20.39 14.05
N TYR A 279 -14.00 21.37 13.21
CA TYR A 279 -14.47 22.69 13.64
C TYR A 279 -15.52 23.24 12.68
N PHE A 280 -16.43 24.06 13.22
CA PHE A 280 -17.49 24.73 12.46
C PHE A 280 -16.94 25.66 11.37
N SER A 281 -15.74 26.23 11.54
CA SER A 281 -15.10 27.10 10.55
C SER A 281 -14.76 26.43 9.21
N PHE A 282 -14.82 25.10 9.14
CA PHE A 282 -14.63 24.36 7.88
C PHE A 282 -15.92 24.13 7.10
N PHE A 283 -17.08 24.42 7.70
CA PHE A 283 -18.38 24.31 7.01
C PHE A 283 -18.50 25.37 5.92
N ASP A 284 -18.07 26.62 6.14
CA ASP A 284 -18.13 27.66 5.12
C ASP A 284 -17.36 27.27 3.86
N ARG A 285 -16.17 26.65 4.03
CA ARG A 285 -15.38 26.12 2.90
C ARG A 285 -16.07 24.96 2.21
N LEU A 286 -16.71 24.06 2.94
CA LEU A 286 -17.52 23.00 2.35
C LEU A 286 -18.66 23.58 1.53
N LEU A 287 -19.41 24.55 2.08
CA LEU A 287 -20.53 25.21 1.41
C LEU A 287 -20.09 25.92 0.12
N MET A 288 -18.91 26.53 0.10
CA MET A 288 -18.33 27.12 -1.13
C MET A 288 -18.01 26.08 -2.21
N PHE A 289 -17.77 24.82 -1.84
CA PHE A 289 -17.44 23.75 -2.78
C PHE A 289 -18.65 22.97 -3.29
N LEU A 290 -19.75 22.90 -2.53
CA LEU A 290 -20.97 22.19 -2.95
C LEU A 290 -21.49 22.62 -4.34
N PRO A 291 -21.47 23.90 -4.74
CA PRO A 291 -21.82 24.32 -6.10
C PRO A 291 -20.99 23.64 -7.21
N SER A 292 -19.76 23.21 -6.91
CA SER A 292 -18.90 22.47 -7.85
C SER A 292 -19.30 21.00 -8.02
N CYS A 293 -20.29 20.52 -7.26
CA CYS A 293 -20.74 19.12 -7.21
C CYS A 293 -22.24 19.00 -7.56
N PRO A 294 -22.67 19.33 -8.79
CA PRO A 294 -24.10 19.47 -9.13
C PRO A 294 -24.92 18.17 -9.03
N LYS A 295 -24.29 17.00 -9.02
CA LYS A 295 -24.97 15.69 -8.90
C LYS A 295 -24.91 15.08 -7.50
N LEU A 296 -24.37 15.80 -6.51
CA LEU A 296 -24.19 15.29 -5.16
C LEU A 296 -25.56 14.95 -4.55
N ARG A 297 -25.71 13.73 -4.04
CA ARG A 297 -26.93 13.25 -3.38
C ARG A 297 -26.71 12.69 -1.98
N SER A 298 -25.46 12.49 -1.58
CA SER A 298 -25.13 12.04 -0.23
C SER A 298 -23.89 12.77 0.27
N LEU A 299 -24.07 13.51 1.36
CA LEU A 299 -23.00 14.20 2.06
C LEU A 299 -22.84 13.57 3.44
N ILE A 300 -21.70 12.92 3.67
CA ILE A 300 -21.37 12.28 4.93
C ILE A 300 -20.34 13.13 5.67
N LEU A 301 -20.71 13.63 6.83
CA LEU A 301 -19.83 14.41 7.69
C LEU A 301 -19.38 13.55 8.86
N VAL A 302 -18.06 13.36 8.96
CA VAL A 302 -17.44 12.61 10.05
C VAL A 302 -16.79 13.62 10.99
N MET A 303 -17.44 13.88 12.14
CA MET A 303 -16.94 14.83 13.13
C MET A 303 -16.09 14.11 14.17
N THR A 304 -14.82 14.46 14.25
CA THR A 304 -13.91 14.03 15.32
C THR A 304 -13.75 15.17 16.32
N CYS A 305 -14.52 15.14 17.41
CA CYS A 305 -14.34 16.04 18.55
C CYS A 305 -13.22 15.51 19.46
N SER A 306 -12.68 16.37 20.34
CA SER A 306 -11.70 16.01 21.38
C SER A 306 -12.22 15.02 22.43
N ASN A 307 -13.47 14.57 22.30
CA ASN A 307 -14.14 13.58 23.14
C ASN A 307 -14.26 12.29 22.30
N PRO A 308 -14.05 11.07 22.83
CA PRO A 308 -13.79 9.86 22.03
C PRO A 308 -14.99 9.34 21.21
N TYR A 309 -16.10 10.09 21.16
CA TYR A 309 -17.27 9.75 20.37
C TYR A 309 -17.19 10.39 18.97
N ILE A 310 -16.96 9.56 17.96
CA ILE A 310 -17.09 9.95 16.55
C ILE A 310 -18.58 10.13 16.26
N LYS A 311 -18.98 11.32 15.84
CA LYS A 311 -20.35 11.58 15.37
C LYS A 311 -20.36 11.53 13.84
N LYS A 312 -21.18 10.65 13.26
CA LYS A 312 -21.40 10.56 11.81
C LYS A 312 -22.76 11.16 11.50
N CYS A 313 -22.78 12.18 10.65
CA CYS A 313 -24.00 12.77 10.10
C CYS A 313 -24.09 12.40 8.62
N VAL A 314 -25.27 12.01 8.16
CA VAL A 314 -25.55 11.73 6.74
C VAL A 314 -26.69 12.66 6.34
N ILE A 315 -26.42 13.50 5.33
CA ILE A 315 -27.35 14.46 4.73
C ILE A 315 -27.57 14.06 3.28
#